data_AF-A0A6J4EAT9-F1
#
_entry.id   AF-A0A6J4EAT9-F1
#
_cell.length_a   1.000
_cell.length_b   1.000
_cell.length_c   1.000
_cell.angle_alpha   90.00
_cell.angle_beta   90.00
_cell.angle_gamma   90.00
#
_symmetry.space_group_name_H-M   'P 1'
#
loop_
_entity.id
_entity.type
_entity.pdbx_description
1 polymer ?
#
loop_
_entity_poly.entity_id
_entity_poly.type
_entity_poly.pdbx_seq_one_letter_code
_entity_poly.pdbx_strand_id
1 'polypeptide(L)'
;MRRIYLAGPMTGLPEFNFPAFNAEAARLRAAGDAVTNPAEHGIIDGYEWVDYMKLDIQMLAACNTIHLLPGWSKSRGASIEYRLAKDLGLQISFANGAEPFDPDPVEAFLDEVRAELKRARSKFPGDRLMTLALAEEFGELCKAVLDESAESVRKEAVQTAVMCCRVVLDGDGSVRSWRSARGLDELKAVPA
;
A
#
# COMPACT_ATOMS: atom_id res chain seq x y z
N MET A 1 -23.08 -19.52 -1.64
CA MET A 1 -21.93 -20.05 -2.41
C MET A 1 -20.89 -18.94 -2.51
N ARG A 2 -19.64 -19.19 -2.10
CA ARG A 2 -18.57 -18.20 -2.27
C ARG A 2 -18.06 -18.23 -3.71
N ARG A 3 -17.75 -17.06 -4.26
CA ARG A 3 -17.04 -16.91 -5.54
C ARG A 3 -15.64 -16.47 -5.18
N ILE A 4 -14.71 -17.41 -5.27
CA ILE A 4 -13.35 -17.27 -4.77
C ILE A 4 -12.40 -17.06 -5.94
N TYR A 5 -11.62 -15.99 -5.89
CA TYR A 5 -10.45 -15.82 -6.75
C TYR A 5 -9.19 -16.31 -6.02
N LEU A 6 -8.40 -17.18 -6.65
CA LEU A 6 -7.09 -17.60 -6.11
C LEU A 6 -6.02 -16.59 -6.48
N ALA A 7 -5.18 -16.20 -5.52
CA ALA A 7 -4.08 -15.27 -5.71
C ALA A 7 -2.80 -15.80 -5.06
N GLY A 8 -1.65 -15.62 -5.70
CA GLY A 8 -0.36 -16.16 -5.25
C GLY A 8 0.82 -15.83 -6.16
N PRO A 9 2.05 -16.21 -5.79
CA PRO A 9 3.21 -16.05 -6.67
C PRO A 9 3.14 -17.00 -7.87
N MET A 10 3.53 -16.49 -9.06
CA MET A 10 3.64 -17.28 -10.31
C MET A 10 5.00 -17.06 -10.99
N THR A 11 5.36 -15.81 -11.28
CA THR A 11 6.60 -15.45 -11.99
C THR A 11 7.84 -15.93 -11.24
N GLY A 12 8.74 -16.62 -11.94
CA GLY A 12 10.00 -17.12 -11.39
C GLY A 12 9.90 -18.44 -10.63
N LEU A 13 8.72 -19.04 -10.52
CA LEU A 13 8.52 -20.36 -9.93
C LEU A 13 8.43 -21.46 -11.01
N PRO A 14 8.81 -22.72 -10.69
CA PRO A 14 8.61 -23.85 -11.58
C PRO A 14 7.16 -23.96 -12.03
N GLU A 15 6.95 -24.18 -13.33
CA GLU A 15 5.62 -24.34 -13.95
C GLU A 15 4.65 -23.18 -13.60
N PHE A 16 5.20 -21.97 -13.38
CA PHE A 16 4.42 -20.79 -12.96
C PHE A 16 3.57 -21.02 -11.71
N ASN A 17 3.96 -21.97 -10.86
CA ASN A 17 3.22 -22.40 -9.68
C ASN A 17 1.81 -22.98 -9.98
N PHE A 18 1.50 -23.31 -11.24
CA PHE A 18 0.20 -23.89 -11.63
C PHE A 18 -0.20 -25.12 -10.80
N PRO A 19 0.70 -26.05 -10.42
CA PRO A 19 0.33 -27.17 -9.57
C PRO A 19 -0.29 -26.77 -8.23
N ALA A 20 0.24 -25.73 -7.57
CA ALA A 20 -0.29 -25.26 -6.28
C ALA A 20 -1.67 -24.62 -6.44
N PHE A 21 -1.84 -23.78 -7.47
CA PHE A 21 -3.13 -23.18 -7.81
C PHE A 21 -4.19 -24.24 -8.12
N ASN A 22 -3.86 -25.21 -8.97
CA ASN A 22 -4.79 -26.27 -9.38
C ASN A 22 -5.19 -27.18 -8.21
N ALA A 23 -4.23 -27.54 -7.34
CA ALA A 23 -4.51 -28.33 -6.15
C ALA A 23 -5.46 -27.59 -5.18
N GLU A 24 -5.23 -26.31 -4.93
CA GLU A 24 -6.08 -25.52 -4.04
C GLU A 24 -7.46 -25.26 -4.65
N ALA A 25 -7.53 -25.02 -5.95
CA ALA A 25 -8.80 -24.89 -6.67
C ALA A 25 -9.64 -26.18 -6.54
N ALA A 26 -9.02 -27.35 -6.73
CA ALA A 26 -9.70 -28.63 -6.56
C ALA A 26 -10.21 -28.82 -5.13
N ARG A 27 -9.42 -28.46 -4.11
CA ARG A 27 -9.80 -28.55 -2.70
C ARG A 27 -11.01 -27.67 -2.36
N LEU A 28 -11.00 -26.42 -2.79
CA LEU A 28 -12.09 -25.47 -2.54
C LEU A 28 -13.37 -25.83 -3.32
N ARG A 29 -13.23 -26.28 -4.57
CA ARG A 29 -14.36 -26.78 -5.36
C ARG A 29 -14.99 -28.03 -4.74
N ALA A 30 -14.18 -28.94 -4.19
CA ALA A 30 -14.67 -30.10 -3.44
C ALA A 30 -15.45 -29.71 -2.16
N ALA A 31 -15.17 -28.53 -1.60
CA ALA A 31 -15.94 -27.96 -0.48
C ALA A 31 -17.22 -27.22 -0.90
N GLY A 32 -17.54 -27.16 -2.21
CA GLY A 32 -18.76 -26.55 -2.75
C GLY A 32 -18.64 -25.08 -3.13
N ASP A 33 -17.43 -24.52 -3.18
CA ASP A 33 -17.20 -23.14 -3.62
C ASP A 33 -17.06 -23.02 -5.15
N ALA A 34 -17.44 -21.87 -5.70
CA ALA A 34 -17.13 -21.51 -7.07
C ALA A 34 -15.76 -20.82 -7.11
N VAL A 35 -14.78 -21.46 -7.75
CA VAL A 35 -13.38 -21.00 -7.74
C VAL A 35 -12.93 -20.56 -9.12
N THR A 36 -12.49 -19.31 -9.21
CA THR A 36 -11.78 -18.73 -10.34
C THR A 36 -10.28 -18.87 -10.11
N ASN A 37 -9.60 -19.59 -10.99
CA ASN A 37 -8.18 -19.90 -10.86
C ASN A 37 -7.38 -19.29 -12.03
N PRO A 38 -6.52 -18.28 -11.79
CA PRO A 38 -5.70 -17.66 -12.83
C PRO A 38 -4.79 -18.64 -13.59
N ALA A 39 -4.42 -19.77 -12.99
CA ALA A 39 -3.61 -20.79 -13.67
C ALA A 39 -4.34 -21.53 -14.81
N GLU A 40 -5.68 -21.47 -14.87
CA GLU A 40 -6.47 -22.24 -15.86
C GLU A 40 -6.45 -21.62 -17.27
N HIS A 41 -6.11 -20.33 -17.39
CA HIS A 41 -5.92 -19.67 -18.69
C HIS A 41 -4.63 -20.12 -19.39
N GLY A 42 -3.71 -20.72 -18.63
CA GLY A 42 -2.41 -21.16 -19.11
C GLY A 42 -1.54 -20.01 -19.61
N ILE A 43 -0.62 -20.34 -20.50
CA ILE A 43 0.26 -19.37 -21.16
C ILE A 43 -0.39 -18.96 -22.48
N ILE A 44 -0.67 -17.66 -22.62
CA ILE A 44 -1.24 -17.06 -23.82
C ILE A 44 -0.10 -16.41 -24.62
N ASP A 45 -0.03 -16.73 -25.91
CA ASP A 45 1.00 -16.20 -26.80
C ASP A 45 0.90 -14.67 -26.91
N GLY A 46 2.05 -13.99 -26.81
CA GLY A 46 2.16 -12.53 -26.84
C GLY A 46 1.65 -11.78 -25.61
N TYR A 47 1.20 -12.46 -24.55
CA TYR A 47 0.82 -11.79 -23.30
C TYR A 47 2.03 -11.43 -22.45
N GLU A 48 2.08 -10.16 -22.03
CA GLU A 48 3.04 -9.68 -21.05
C GLU A 48 2.42 -9.61 -19.65
N TRP A 49 3.24 -9.34 -18.63
CA TRP A 49 2.78 -9.26 -17.23
C TRP A 49 1.55 -8.35 -17.04
N VAL A 50 1.49 -7.22 -17.76
CA VAL A 50 0.36 -6.28 -17.69
C VAL A 50 -0.92 -6.88 -18.26
N ASP A 51 -0.83 -7.72 -19.30
CA ASP A 51 -1.99 -8.34 -19.93
C ASP A 51 -2.60 -9.41 -19.03
N TYR A 52 -1.77 -10.24 -18.40
CA TYR A 52 -2.21 -11.15 -17.33
C TYR A 52 -2.84 -10.38 -16.17
N MET A 53 -2.19 -9.32 -15.69
CA MET A 53 -2.73 -8.54 -14.58
C MET A 53 -4.10 -7.92 -14.86
N LYS A 54 -4.35 -7.47 -16.10
CA LYS A 54 -5.68 -6.96 -16.51
C LYS A 54 -6.73 -8.08 -16.48
N LEU A 55 -6.38 -9.27 -16.97
CA LEU A 55 -7.25 -10.43 -16.94
C LEU A 55 -7.57 -10.83 -15.50
N ASP A 56 -6.55 -10.89 -14.65
CA ASP A 56 -6.65 -11.21 -13.22
C ASP A 56 -7.55 -10.26 -12.46
N ILE A 57 -7.43 -8.95 -12.69
CA ILE A 57 -8.31 -7.94 -12.10
C ILE A 57 -9.77 -8.14 -12.52
N GLN A 58 -10.03 -8.45 -13.79
CA GLN A 58 -11.40 -8.71 -14.27
C GLN A 58 -12.01 -9.93 -13.59
N MET A 59 -11.21 -10.99 -13.43
CA MET A 59 -11.61 -12.22 -12.74
C MET A 59 -11.87 -12.00 -11.25
N LEU A 60 -10.98 -11.28 -10.57
CA LEU A 60 -11.13 -10.92 -9.17
C LEU A 60 -12.37 -10.07 -8.95
N ALA A 61 -12.66 -9.11 -9.83
CA ALA A 61 -13.82 -8.23 -9.72
C ALA A 61 -15.18 -8.97 -9.82
N ALA A 62 -15.22 -10.15 -10.43
CA ALA A 62 -16.41 -11.01 -10.47
C ALA A 62 -16.61 -11.85 -9.20
N CYS A 63 -15.60 -11.89 -8.32
CA CYS A 63 -15.58 -12.68 -7.10
C CYS A 63 -16.04 -11.87 -5.88
N ASN A 64 -16.38 -12.56 -4.79
CA ASN A 64 -16.69 -11.94 -3.50
C ASN A 64 -15.68 -12.29 -2.40
N THR A 65 -14.74 -13.17 -2.72
CA THR A 65 -13.67 -13.62 -1.83
C THR A 65 -12.36 -13.70 -2.62
N ILE A 66 -11.27 -13.22 -2.03
CA ILE A 66 -9.91 -13.56 -2.45
C ILE A 66 -9.35 -14.63 -1.52
N HIS A 67 -8.68 -15.64 -2.09
CA HIS A 67 -8.03 -16.71 -1.35
C HIS A 67 -6.54 -16.76 -1.70
N LEU A 68 -5.71 -16.50 -0.69
CA LEU A 68 -4.29 -16.22 -0.85
C LEU A 68 -3.46 -17.47 -0.59
N LEU A 69 -2.60 -17.82 -1.56
CA LEU A 69 -1.65 -18.93 -1.49
C LEU A 69 -0.36 -18.52 -0.74
N PRO A 70 0.45 -19.48 -0.26
CA PRO A 70 1.73 -19.17 0.38
C PRO A 70 2.66 -18.32 -0.49
N GLY A 71 3.33 -17.34 0.12
CA GLY A 71 4.20 -16.38 -0.54
C GLY A 71 3.46 -15.21 -1.20
N TRP A 72 2.14 -15.08 -1.01
CA TRP A 72 1.34 -14.03 -1.65
C TRP A 72 1.85 -12.62 -1.33
N SER A 73 2.28 -12.36 -0.09
CA SER A 73 2.71 -11.03 0.38
C SER A 73 3.99 -10.54 -0.30
N LYS A 74 4.77 -11.46 -0.89
CA LYS A 74 5.99 -11.14 -1.66
C LYS A 74 5.74 -11.11 -3.16
N SER A 75 4.56 -11.53 -3.62
CA SER A 75 4.18 -11.49 -5.03
C SER A 75 3.64 -10.11 -5.38
N ARG A 76 4.27 -9.45 -6.36
CA ARG A 76 3.81 -8.15 -6.87
C ARG A 76 2.36 -8.20 -7.36
N GLY A 77 1.99 -9.25 -8.11
CA GLY A 77 0.63 -9.44 -8.64
C GLY A 77 -0.38 -9.69 -7.52
N ALA A 78 -0.12 -10.68 -6.67
CA ALA A 78 -1.03 -11.02 -5.57
C ALA A 78 -1.19 -9.87 -4.56
N SER A 79 -0.17 -9.03 -4.36
CA SER A 79 -0.25 -7.84 -3.52
C SER A 79 -1.11 -6.72 -4.15
N ILE A 80 -1.18 -6.62 -5.47
CA ILE A 80 -2.11 -5.72 -6.17
C ILE A 80 -3.54 -6.22 -6.00
N GLU A 81 -3.76 -7.50 -6.27
CA GLU A 81 -5.07 -8.17 -6.14
C GLU A 81 -5.60 -8.09 -4.70
N TYR A 82 -4.75 -8.35 -3.71
CA TYR A 82 -5.10 -8.24 -2.29
C TYR A 82 -5.57 -6.83 -1.93
N ARG A 83 -4.80 -5.80 -2.32
CA ARG A 83 -5.16 -4.40 -2.03
C ARG A 83 -6.48 -4.03 -2.70
N LEU A 84 -6.65 -4.40 -3.97
CA LEU A 84 -7.92 -4.18 -4.69
C LEU A 84 -9.09 -4.89 -4.00
N ALA A 85 -8.92 -6.16 -3.62
CA ALA A 85 -9.94 -6.93 -2.92
C ALA A 85 -10.34 -6.27 -1.58
N LYS A 86 -9.34 -5.78 -0.82
CA LYS A 86 -9.56 -5.04 0.42
C LYS A 86 -10.34 -3.74 0.19
N ASP A 87 -9.94 -2.94 -0.78
CA ASP A 87 -10.57 -1.66 -1.12
C ASP A 87 -12.02 -1.85 -1.62
N LEU A 88 -12.28 -2.96 -2.30
CA LEU A 88 -13.61 -3.36 -2.75
C LEU A 88 -14.45 -4.06 -1.66
N GLY A 89 -13.89 -4.32 -0.47
CA GLY A 89 -14.60 -4.96 0.63
C GLY A 89 -14.87 -6.46 0.44
N LEU A 90 -14.05 -7.16 -0.35
CA LEU A 90 -14.14 -8.62 -0.52
C LEU A 90 -13.73 -9.35 0.76
N GLN A 91 -14.24 -10.56 0.94
CA GLN A 91 -13.76 -11.45 1.99
C GLN A 91 -12.34 -11.91 1.69
N ILE A 92 -11.46 -11.91 2.70
CA ILE A 92 -10.08 -12.37 2.58
C ILE A 92 -9.97 -13.72 3.29
N SER A 93 -9.38 -14.69 2.61
CA SER A 93 -9.09 -16.01 3.18
C SER A 93 -7.71 -16.49 2.74
N PHE A 94 -7.17 -17.47 3.46
CA PHE A 94 -5.78 -17.91 3.32
C PHE A 94 -5.73 -19.42 3.15
N ALA A 95 -4.90 -19.90 2.24
CA ALA A 95 -4.55 -21.31 2.14
C ALA A 95 -3.68 -21.75 3.32
N ASN A 96 -3.59 -23.05 3.55
CA ASN A 96 -2.72 -23.56 4.61
C ASN A 96 -1.26 -23.17 4.35
N GLY A 97 -0.58 -22.64 5.38
CA GLY A 97 0.79 -22.13 5.27
C GLY A 97 0.94 -20.79 4.58
N ALA A 98 -0.16 -20.15 4.16
CA ALA A 98 -0.11 -18.77 3.69
C ALA A 98 0.10 -17.82 4.86
N GLU A 99 0.92 -16.81 4.63
CA GLU A 99 1.26 -15.81 5.64
C GLU A 99 -0.04 -15.12 6.08
N PRO A 100 -0.31 -15.02 7.40
CA PRO A 100 -1.36 -14.13 7.87
C PRO A 100 -1.02 -12.72 7.41
N PHE A 101 -2.04 -11.87 7.22
CA PHE A 101 -1.83 -10.49 6.81
C PHE A 101 -0.78 -9.81 7.70
N ASP A 102 0.40 -9.56 7.12
CA ASP A 102 1.41 -8.66 7.62
C ASP A 102 1.44 -7.52 6.59
N PRO A 103 0.76 -6.38 6.86
CA PRO A 103 0.92 -5.23 5.99
C PRO A 103 2.40 -4.92 5.94
N ASP A 104 2.96 -4.74 4.74
CA ASP A 104 4.31 -4.22 4.60
C ASP A 104 4.45 -3.03 5.58
N PRO A 105 5.32 -3.13 6.60
CA PRO A 105 5.37 -2.13 7.67
C PRO A 105 5.72 -0.75 7.13
N VAL A 106 6.38 -0.69 5.96
CA VAL A 106 6.62 0.55 5.22
C VAL A 106 5.30 1.10 4.69
N GLU A 107 4.50 0.32 4.00
CA GLU A 107 3.20 0.75 3.48
C GLU A 107 2.23 1.15 4.60
N ALA A 108 2.21 0.40 5.70
CA ALA A 108 1.40 0.75 6.88
C ALA A 108 1.80 2.13 7.45
N PHE A 109 3.11 2.39 7.57
CA PHE A 109 3.60 3.69 8.01
C PHE A 109 3.26 4.80 7.00
N LEU A 110 3.42 4.55 5.70
CA LEU A 110 3.09 5.52 4.65
C LEU A 110 1.59 5.82 4.58
N ASP A 111 0.73 4.84 4.85
CA ASP A 111 -0.71 5.03 4.95
C ASP A 111 -1.08 5.95 6.12
N GLU A 112 -0.41 5.82 7.26
CA GLU A 112 -0.56 6.71 8.41
C GLU A 112 -0.08 8.12 8.10
N VAL A 113 1.10 8.27 7.49
CA VAL A 113 1.60 9.58 7.01
C VAL A 113 0.61 10.21 6.05
N ARG A 114 0.03 9.44 5.11
CA ARG A 114 -0.96 9.96 4.15
C ARG A 114 -2.25 10.40 4.83
N ALA A 115 -2.78 9.60 5.77
CA ALA A 115 -3.97 9.93 6.52
C ALA A 115 -3.77 11.19 7.38
N GLU A 116 -2.62 11.26 8.07
CA GLU A 116 -2.28 12.37 8.93
C GLU A 116 -1.98 13.64 8.13
N LEU A 117 -1.31 13.55 6.99
CA LEU A 117 -1.09 14.68 6.09
C LEU A 117 -2.42 15.30 5.63
N LYS A 118 -3.40 14.47 5.26
CA LYS A 118 -4.75 14.94 4.89
C LYS A 118 -5.40 15.69 6.06
N ARG A 119 -5.31 15.13 7.28
CA ARG A 119 -5.83 15.77 8.50
C ARG A 119 -5.15 17.11 8.79
N ALA A 120 -3.81 17.14 8.75
CA ALA A 120 -2.99 18.31 9.04
C ALA A 120 -3.27 19.46 8.06
N ARG A 121 -3.30 19.18 6.75
CA ARG A 121 -3.61 20.18 5.71
C ARG A 121 -5.03 20.73 5.84
N SER A 122 -6.00 19.91 6.26
CA SER A 122 -7.37 20.36 6.52
C SER A 122 -7.48 21.21 7.78
N LYS A 123 -6.74 20.88 8.85
CA LYS A 123 -6.82 21.57 10.14
C LYS A 123 -6.03 22.89 10.15
N PHE A 124 -4.90 22.92 9.45
CA PHE A 124 -3.96 24.03 9.42
C PHE A 124 -3.63 24.42 7.97
N PRO A 125 -4.53 25.08 7.24
CA PRO A 125 -4.29 25.44 5.85
C PRO A 125 -3.19 26.51 5.71
N GLY A 126 -2.49 26.49 4.58
CA GLY A 126 -1.46 27.47 4.23
C GLY A 126 -0.02 26.97 4.42
N ASP A 127 0.93 27.87 4.17
CA ASP A 127 2.36 27.59 3.99
C ASP A 127 3.26 28.34 4.98
N ARG A 128 2.73 28.99 6.02
CA ARG A 128 3.57 29.82 6.89
C ARG A 128 4.28 28.99 7.96
N LEU A 129 5.59 29.20 8.09
CA LEU A 129 6.45 28.64 9.15
C LEU A 129 6.58 27.11 9.09
N MET A 130 6.43 26.51 7.90
CA MET A 130 6.52 25.04 7.74
C MET A 130 7.86 24.48 8.20
N THR A 131 8.97 25.20 7.95
CA THR A 131 10.30 24.76 8.39
C THR A 131 10.46 24.82 9.91
N LEU A 132 9.82 25.78 10.57
CA LEU A 132 9.84 25.91 12.03
C LEU A 132 8.98 24.82 12.67
N ALA A 133 7.78 24.57 12.14
CA ALA A 133 6.93 23.47 12.57
C ALA A 133 7.63 22.10 12.36
N LEU A 134 8.36 21.91 11.26
CA LEU A 134 9.19 20.71 11.07
C LEU A 134 10.27 20.57 12.17
N ALA A 135 10.92 21.67 12.55
CA ALA A 135 11.93 21.65 13.61
C ALA A 135 11.32 21.29 14.98
N GLU A 136 10.09 21.77 15.26
CA GLU A 136 9.32 21.41 16.46
C GLU A 136 9.00 19.91 16.49
N GLU A 137 8.38 19.37 15.43
CA GLU A 137 8.03 17.94 15.35
C GLU A 137 9.25 17.02 15.43
N PHE A 138 10.36 17.39 14.79
CA PHE A 138 11.61 16.63 14.91
C PHE A 138 12.15 16.63 16.35
N GLY A 139 12.01 17.75 17.06
CA GLY A 139 12.33 17.84 18.48
C GLY A 139 11.44 16.94 19.35
N GLU A 140 10.14 16.88 19.06
CA GLU A 140 9.21 15.96 19.74
C GLU A 140 9.57 14.49 19.48
N LEU A 141 9.94 14.15 18.23
CA LEU A 141 10.44 12.82 17.90
C LEU A 141 11.71 12.47 18.69
N CYS A 142 12.68 13.39 18.76
CA CYS A 142 13.89 13.17 19.57
C CYS A 142 13.56 12.92 21.05
N LYS A 143 12.64 13.71 21.63
CA LYS A 143 12.17 13.53 23.00
C LYS A 143 11.49 12.17 23.18
N ALA A 144 10.60 11.80 22.27
CA ALA A 144 9.87 10.52 22.34
C ALA A 144 10.82 9.32 22.29
N VAL A 145 11.87 9.39 21.45
CA VAL A 145 12.89 8.33 21.35
C VAL A 145 13.68 8.17 22.65
N LEU A 146 13.92 9.26 23.37
CA LEU A 146 14.68 9.25 24.63
C LEU A 146 13.83 8.78 25.82
N ASP A 147 12.60 9.27 25.91
CA ASP A 147 11.86 9.28 27.18
C ASP A 147 10.43 8.70 27.10
N GLU A 148 9.98 8.20 25.96
CA GLU A 148 8.58 7.77 25.76
C GLU A 148 8.44 6.34 25.19
N SER A 149 7.19 5.89 25.02
CA SER A 149 6.87 4.55 24.51
C SER A 149 7.15 4.41 23.01
N ALA A 150 7.31 3.18 22.53
CA ALA A 150 7.44 2.91 21.08
C ALA A 150 6.23 3.40 20.26
N GLU A 151 5.03 3.42 20.86
CA GLU A 151 3.83 4.00 20.25
C GLU A 151 3.96 5.51 20.10
N SER A 152 4.45 6.21 21.14
CA SER A 152 4.75 7.65 21.08
C SER A 152 5.79 7.97 20.00
N VAL A 153 6.89 7.21 19.96
CA VAL A 153 7.93 7.36 18.93
C VAL A 153 7.34 7.24 17.54
N ARG A 154 6.47 6.26 17.32
CA ARG A 154 5.83 6.04 16.03
C ARG A 154 4.90 7.19 15.66
N LYS A 155 4.14 7.73 16.62
CA LYS A 155 3.28 8.89 16.42
C LYS A 155 4.08 10.14 16.00
N GLU A 156 5.19 10.44 16.69
CA GLU A 156 5.98 11.63 16.35
C GLU A 156 6.80 11.45 15.07
N ALA A 157 7.16 10.20 14.71
CA ALA A 157 7.77 9.91 13.41
C ALA A 157 6.79 10.19 12.26
N VAL A 158 5.50 9.85 12.43
CA VAL A 158 4.46 10.19 11.45
C VAL A 158 4.31 11.71 11.33
N GLN A 159 4.24 12.46 12.43
CA GLN A 159 4.13 13.93 12.38
C GLN A 159 5.35 14.58 11.72
N THR A 160 6.56 14.14 12.05
CA THR A 160 7.80 14.61 11.41
C THR A 160 7.77 14.37 9.90
N ALA A 161 7.38 13.17 9.46
CA ALA A 161 7.24 12.86 8.04
C ALA A 161 6.19 13.73 7.35
N VAL A 162 5.05 13.99 8.01
CA VAL A 162 4.00 14.88 7.53
C VAL A 162 4.53 16.30 7.34
N MET A 163 5.31 16.83 8.28
CA MET A 163 5.88 18.17 8.13
C MET A 163 6.91 18.26 7.01
N CYS A 164 7.72 17.22 6.79
CA CYS A 164 8.57 17.11 5.60
C CYS A 164 7.74 17.20 4.31
N CYS A 165 6.62 16.46 4.23
CA CYS A 165 5.72 16.54 3.09
C CYS A 165 5.16 17.96 2.91
N ARG A 166 4.74 18.63 3.98
CA ARG A 166 4.14 19.97 3.90
C ARG A 166 5.13 21.03 3.44
N VAL A 167 6.39 20.98 3.88
CA VAL A 167 7.44 21.89 3.39
C VAL A 167 7.56 21.86 1.87
N VAL A 168 7.43 20.67 1.26
CA VAL A 168 7.55 20.49 -0.19
C VAL A 168 6.23 20.71 -0.92
N LEU A 169 5.11 20.24 -0.38
CA LEU A 169 3.81 20.24 -1.04
C LEU A 169 3.00 21.52 -0.83
N ASP A 170 3.13 22.14 0.34
CA ASP A 170 2.47 23.41 0.67
C ASP A 170 3.43 24.61 0.47
N GLY A 171 4.74 24.39 0.62
CA GLY A 171 5.77 25.42 0.53
C GLY A 171 6.12 26.04 1.89
N ASP A 172 6.94 27.09 1.89
CA ASP A 172 7.14 27.91 3.09
C ASP A 172 7.13 29.41 2.76
N GLY A 173 6.00 30.05 3.06
CA GLY A 173 5.76 31.47 2.81
C GLY A 173 6.64 32.39 3.65
N SER A 174 7.16 31.91 4.78
CA SER A 174 7.93 32.73 5.71
C SER A 174 9.33 33.08 5.21
N VAL A 175 9.87 32.29 4.27
CA VAL A 175 11.23 32.46 3.74
C VAL A 175 11.28 33.10 2.34
N ARG A 176 10.14 33.53 1.78
CA ARG A 176 10.07 34.06 0.40
C ARG A 176 11.01 35.24 0.15
N SER A 177 10.97 36.25 1.02
CA SER A 177 11.83 37.44 0.88
C SER A 177 13.31 37.10 1.00
N TRP A 178 13.66 36.24 1.95
CA TRP A 178 15.02 35.74 2.13
C TRP A 178 15.53 34.98 0.92
N ARG A 179 14.73 34.05 0.38
CA ARG A 179 15.09 33.27 -0.81
C ARG A 179 15.24 34.17 -2.03
N SER A 180 14.32 35.11 -2.24
CA SER A 180 14.39 36.10 -3.32
C SER A 180 15.66 36.96 -3.25
N ALA A 181 16.05 37.43 -2.07
CA ALA A 181 17.28 38.20 -1.88
C ALA A 181 18.55 37.40 -2.21
N ARG A 182 18.49 36.06 -2.18
CA ARG A 182 19.58 35.16 -2.57
C ARG A 182 19.48 34.65 -4.01
N GLY A 183 18.52 35.15 -4.79
CA GLY A 183 18.27 34.70 -6.16
C GLY A 183 17.74 33.27 -6.26
N LEU A 184 17.12 32.76 -5.19
CA LEU A 184 16.54 31.42 -5.14
C LEU A 184 15.06 31.43 -5.51
N ASP A 185 14.59 30.33 -6.08
CA ASP A 185 13.18 30.06 -6.37
C ASP A 185 12.33 30.03 -5.08
N GLU A 186 11.03 30.31 -5.18
CA GLU A 186 10.13 30.25 -4.02
C GLU A 186 9.72 28.81 -3.70
N LEU A 187 9.60 28.49 -2.41
CA LEU A 187 8.93 27.26 -1.96
C LEU A 187 7.42 27.48 -2.03
N LYS A 188 6.81 27.13 -3.17
CA LYS A 188 5.37 27.27 -3.42
C LYS A 188 4.66 25.92 -3.31
N ALA A 189 3.37 25.99 -3.00
CA ALA A 189 2.51 24.82 -3.05
C ALA A 189 2.57 24.15 -4.45
N VAL A 190 2.72 22.84 -4.46
CA VAL A 190 2.62 22.04 -5.68
C VAL A 190 1.14 21.95 -6.05
N PRO A 191 0.74 22.32 -7.29
CA PRO A 191 -0.64 22.14 -7.74
C PRO A 191 -1.07 20.68 -7.61
N ALA A 192 -2.33 20.46 -7.21
CA ALA A 192 -2.93 19.14 -7.15
C ALA A 192 -3.02 18.46 -8.52
#